data_AF-A0A7J8CU03-F1
#
_entry.id   AF-A0A7J8CU03-F1
#
_cell.length_a   1.000
_cell.length_b   1.000
_cell.length_c   1.000
_cell.angle_alpha   90.00
_cell.angle_beta   90.00
_cell.angle_gamma   90.00
#
_symmetry.space_group_name_H-M   'P 1'
#
loop_
_entity.id
_entity.type
_entity.pdbx_description
1 polymer ?
#
loop_
_entity_poly.entity_id
_entity_poly.type
_entity_poly.pdbx_seq_one_letter_code
_entity_poly.pdbx_strand_id
1 'polypeptide(L)'
;MPGVSARGLSLEERRQLAVNLTRVLSLYRSILDAYIIEFFTDNLWGTLPCSWQEALDGLNPPQLATLLLGMPGEGEVVRYRSVWPLTLLALKSTAYALAFTRTPGFQTPSEFPENPSQSSRLPAPFRKHVRPKKQHEIRRLGELVKKLSDLTGCTQVVDVGSGQGHLSRFMSLGLGLKVKSIEGDQRLVERAQHLDQELLQTLKKEEKRNPQAHQAQENRVVAFFSLALLLAPLVETLILLDRLLYLQEQGFHSELLPIFSPELSPRNLVLVATKRPLGQAFSVLETEDS
;
A
#
# COMPACT_ATOMS: atom_id res chain seq x y z
N MET A 1 21.43 1.02 0.15
CA MET A 1 21.81 0.32 1.39
C MET A 1 20.71 -0.69 1.66
N PRO A 2 20.97 -2.00 1.62
CA PRO A 2 19.96 -2.98 2.00
C PRO A 2 19.60 -2.80 3.48
N GLY A 3 18.34 -2.98 3.84
CA GLY A 3 17.86 -2.89 5.23
C GLY A 3 18.33 -4.06 6.10
N VAL A 4 17.85 -4.12 7.34
CA VAL A 4 18.20 -5.19 8.29
C VAL A 4 17.61 -6.52 7.84
N SER A 5 18.39 -7.60 7.85
CA SER A 5 17.81 -8.94 7.66
C SER A 5 16.86 -9.28 8.80
N ALA A 6 15.65 -9.73 8.48
CA ALA A 6 14.70 -10.20 9.48
C ALA A 6 15.12 -11.55 10.12
N ARG A 7 16.03 -12.29 9.47
CA ARG A 7 16.61 -13.55 9.97
C ARG A 7 17.98 -13.34 10.59
N GLY A 8 18.34 -14.23 11.53
CA GLY A 8 19.69 -14.31 12.11
C GLY A 8 19.98 -13.32 13.24
N LEU A 9 19.05 -12.42 13.56
CA LEU A 9 19.20 -11.52 14.71
C LEU A 9 19.01 -12.29 16.02
N SER A 10 19.97 -12.15 16.93
CA SER A 10 19.86 -12.55 18.33
C SER A 10 18.75 -11.77 19.06
N LEU A 11 18.31 -12.28 20.21
CA LEU A 11 17.29 -11.60 21.02
C LEU A 11 17.73 -10.20 21.43
N GLU A 12 19.01 -10.01 21.75
CA GLU A 12 19.56 -8.72 22.15
C GLU A 12 19.57 -7.73 20.98
N GLU A 13 19.97 -8.16 19.79
CA GLU A 13 19.93 -7.33 18.59
C GLU A 13 18.50 -6.91 18.22
N ARG A 14 17.51 -7.80 18.39
CA ARG A 14 16.08 -7.47 18.18
C ARG A 14 15.59 -6.43 19.17
N ARG A 15 15.96 -6.55 20.45
CA ARG A 15 15.62 -5.57 21.49
C ARG A 15 16.27 -4.22 21.22
N GLN A 16 17.55 -4.21 20.88
CA GLN A 16 18.27 -2.99 20.53
C GLN A 16 17.68 -2.32 19.28
N LEU A 17 17.28 -3.11 18.28
CA LEU A 17 16.58 -2.61 17.10
C LEU A 17 15.23 -1.98 17.47
N ALA A 18 14.42 -2.62 18.32
CA ALA A 18 13.17 -2.05 18.81
C ALA A 18 13.40 -0.71 19.53
N VAL A 19 14.40 -0.63 20.42
CA VAL A 19 14.78 0.63 21.11
C VAL A 19 15.15 1.73 20.10
N ASN A 20 15.97 1.40 19.10
CA ASN A 20 16.39 2.35 18.07
C ASN A 20 15.19 2.83 17.23
N LEU A 21 14.28 1.93 16.85
CA LEU A 21 13.06 2.24 16.12
C LEU A 21 12.16 3.17 16.94
N THR A 22 11.90 2.86 18.20
CA THR A 22 11.08 3.71 19.08
C THR A 22 11.69 5.10 19.23
N ARG A 23 13.02 5.19 19.40
CA ARG A 23 13.72 6.49 19.49
C ARG A 23 13.54 7.30 18.22
N VAL A 24 13.78 6.71 17.05
CA VAL A 24 13.64 7.42 15.77
C VAL A 24 12.18 7.82 15.51
N LEU A 25 11.22 6.90 15.68
CA LEU A 25 9.80 7.19 15.47
C LEU A 25 9.29 8.28 16.42
N SER A 26 9.78 8.32 17.66
CA SER A 26 9.42 9.38 18.62
C SER A 26 9.85 10.78 18.18
N LEU A 27 10.99 10.90 17.49
CA LEU A 27 11.49 12.18 16.98
C LEU A 27 10.64 12.73 15.84
N TYR A 28 9.96 11.86 15.09
CA TYR A 28 9.17 12.21 13.90
C TYR A 28 7.68 11.97 14.09
N ARG A 29 7.21 11.93 15.35
CA ARG A 29 5.81 11.69 15.69
C ARG A 29 4.86 12.69 15.04
N SER A 30 5.25 13.96 14.93
CA SER A 30 4.47 15.00 14.27
C SER A 30 4.20 14.72 12.78
N ILE A 31 5.08 13.96 12.11
CA ILE A 31 4.91 13.53 10.72
C ILE A 31 4.07 12.25 10.64
N LEU A 32 4.27 11.32 11.60
CA LEU A 32 3.60 10.03 11.64
C LEU A 32 2.12 10.13 12.04
N ASP A 33 1.81 10.99 13.01
CA ASP A 33 0.47 11.17 13.56
C ASP A 33 -0.35 12.18 12.74
N ALA A 34 0.25 12.82 11.74
CA ALA A 34 -0.38 13.83 10.91
C ALA A 34 -1.51 13.26 10.03
N TYR A 35 -2.68 13.89 10.08
CA TYR A 35 -3.76 13.61 9.15
C TYR A 35 -3.77 14.62 7.99
N ILE A 36 -4.18 14.16 6.81
CA ILE A 36 -4.21 15.03 5.60
C ILE A 36 -5.10 16.26 5.75
N ILE A 37 -6.14 16.19 6.58
CA ILE A 37 -7.00 17.34 6.89
C ILE A 37 -6.27 18.39 7.73
N GLU A 38 -5.44 17.95 8.68
CA GLU A 38 -4.64 18.80 9.57
C GLU A 38 -3.55 19.56 8.81
N PHE A 39 -3.11 19.03 7.66
CA PHE A 39 -2.20 19.77 6.77
C PHE A 39 -2.76 21.14 6.37
N PHE A 40 -4.07 21.21 6.16
CA PHE A 40 -4.74 22.44 5.74
C PHE A 40 -5.21 23.30 6.92
N THR A 41 -5.58 22.69 8.04
CA THR A 41 -6.08 23.43 9.21
C THR A 41 -4.95 23.93 10.11
N ASP A 42 -3.87 23.16 10.22
CA ASP A 42 -2.84 23.35 11.26
C ASP A 42 -1.47 23.71 10.67
N ASN A 43 -1.41 23.99 9.37
CA ASN A 43 -0.20 24.37 8.64
C ASN A 43 0.98 23.42 8.90
N LEU A 44 0.75 22.10 8.75
CA LEU A 44 1.77 21.08 9.01
C LEU A 44 3.06 21.31 8.19
N TRP A 45 2.95 21.88 6.99
CA TRP A 45 4.13 22.26 6.19
C TRP A 45 5.07 23.18 6.96
N GLY A 46 4.53 24.17 7.68
CA GLY A 46 5.29 25.12 8.48
C GLY A 46 5.98 24.50 9.70
N THR A 47 5.58 23.30 10.12
CA THR A 47 6.22 22.60 11.25
C THR A 47 7.52 21.88 10.87
N LEU A 48 7.77 21.69 9.57
CA LEU A 48 9.03 21.12 9.09
C LEU A 48 10.18 22.12 9.26
N PRO A 49 11.43 21.68 9.46
CA PRO A 49 12.58 22.57 9.41
C PRO A 49 12.62 23.36 8.09
N CYS A 50 12.95 24.65 8.13
CA CYS A 50 12.95 25.51 6.93
C CYS A 50 13.80 24.91 5.80
N SER A 51 14.95 24.33 6.14
CA SER A 51 15.84 23.69 5.18
C SER A 51 15.22 22.45 4.52
N TRP A 52 14.30 21.75 5.19
CA TRP A 52 13.56 20.63 4.60
C TRP A 52 12.48 21.14 3.66
N GLN A 53 11.79 22.22 4.05
CA GLN A 53 10.81 22.87 3.19
C GLN A 53 11.48 23.32 1.89
N GLU A 54 12.62 24.01 1.97
CA GLU A 54 13.39 24.45 0.79
C GLU A 54 13.84 23.30 -0.11
N ALA A 55 14.26 22.17 0.48
CA ALA A 55 14.72 21.00 -0.27
C ALA A 55 13.57 20.25 -0.98
N LEU A 56 12.38 20.26 -0.39
CA LEU A 56 11.22 19.48 -0.84
C LEU A 56 10.22 20.29 -1.68
N ASP A 57 10.20 21.62 -1.52
CA ASP A 57 9.25 22.48 -2.22
C ASP A 57 9.46 22.43 -3.73
N GLY A 58 8.36 22.38 -4.48
CA GLY A 58 8.39 22.30 -5.94
C GLY A 58 8.91 20.98 -6.53
N LEU A 59 9.16 19.94 -5.72
CA LEU A 59 9.34 18.57 -6.23
C LEU A 59 8.00 17.98 -6.66
N ASN A 60 7.99 17.31 -7.80
CA ASN A 60 6.84 16.56 -8.26
C ASN A 60 6.84 15.12 -7.71
N PRO A 61 5.73 14.37 -7.77
CA PRO A 61 5.66 13.03 -7.20
C PRO A 61 6.74 12.04 -7.71
N PRO A 62 7.07 11.99 -9.01
CA PRO A 62 8.19 11.18 -9.49
C PRO A 62 9.53 11.57 -8.86
N GLN A 63 9.83 12.87 -8.76
CA GLN A 63 11.05 13.36 -8.12
C GLN A 63 11.10 13.01 -6.64
N LEU A 64 9.98 13.04 -5.91
CA LEU A 64 9.91 12.59 -4.53
C LEU A 64 10.17 11.09 -4.40
N ALA A 65 9.59 10.27 -5.29
CA ALA A 65 9.85 8.83 -5.31
C ALA A 65 11.34 8.52 -5.52
N THR A 66 11.98 9.18 -6.49
CA THR A 66 13.39 8.96 -6.82
C THR A 66 14.32 9.55 -5.73
N LEU A 67 14.13 10.81 -5.34
CA LEU A 67 15.06 11.54 -4.47
C LEU A 67 14.85 11.23 -2.97
N LEU A 68 13.60 11.13 -2.51
CA LEU A 68 13.29 10.90 -1.09
C LEU A 68 13.15 9.40 -0.80
N LEU A 69 12.33 8.70 -1.57
CA LEU A 69 12.00 7.28 -1.35
C LEU A 69 12.96 6.30 -2.04
N GLY A 70 13.98 6.78 -2.76
CA GLY A 70 15.03 5.95 -3.34
C GLY A 70 14.53 4.92 -4.35
N MET A 71 13.43 5.24 -5.05
CA MET A 71 12.80 4.41 -6.07
C MET A 71 12.98 5.05 -7.46
N PRO A 72 14.20 5.02 -8.05
CA PRO A 72 14.40 5.54 -9.39
C PRO A 72 13.66 4.70 -10.44
N GLY A 73 13.18 5.33 -11.51
CA GLY A 73 12.73 4.61 -12.70
C GLY A 73 13.89 3.87 -13.38
N GLU A 74 13.60 2.88 -14.24
CA GLU A 74 14.63 2.18 -15.01
C GLU A 74 15.49 3.16 -15.81
N GLY A 75 16.81 3.13 -15.58
CA GLY A 75 17.77 4.03 -16.24
C GLY A 75 17.78 5.48 -15.71
N GLU A 76 17.02 5.81 -14.68
CA GLU A 76 16.96 7.17 -14.14
C GLU A 76 18.16 7.48 -13.23
N VAL A 77 18.90 8.54 -13.55
CA VAL A 77 20.05 9.00 -12.74
C VAL A 77 19.56 9.97 -11.68
N VAL A 78 19.83 9.65 -10.41
CA VAL A 78 19.51 10.51 -9.26
C VAL A 78 20.27 11.83 -9.36
N ARG A 79 19.56 12.94 -9.62
CA ARG A 79 20.13 14.29 -9.67
C ARG A 79 19.41 15.22 -8.70
N TYR A 80 20.16 15.74 -7.73
CA TYR A 80 19.67 16.73 -6.80
C TYR A 80 19.80 18.13 -7.40
N ARG A 81 18.77 18.97 -7.23
CA ARG A 81 18.80 20.39 -7.65
C ARG A 81 19.76 21.22 -6.79
N SER A 82 19.92 20.82 -5.53
CA SER A 82 20.77 21.45 -4.52
C SER A 82 21.19 20.38 -3.49
N VAL A 83 22.22 20.67 -2.69
CA VAL A 83 22.61 19.78 -1.58
C VAL A 83 21.49 19.76 -0.55
N TRP A 84 20.93 18.57 -0.30
CA TRP A 84 19.88 18.40 0.69
C TRP A 84 20.43 18.55 2.12
N PRO A 85 19.60 19.00 3.09
CA PRO A 85 20.00 19.11 4.48
C PRO A 85 20.48 17.76 5.02
N LEU A 86 21.58 17.79 5.77
CA LEU A 86 22.17 16.57 6.35
C LEU A 86 21.16 15.81 7.23
N THR A 87 20.28 16.51 7.94
CA THR A 87 19.24 15.89 8.77
C THR A 87 18.20 15.13 7.95
N LEU A 88 17.85 15.60 6.75
CA LEU A 88 16.93 14.92 5.85
C LEU A 88 17.59 13.68 5.22
N LEU A 89 18.87 13.80 4.83
CA LEU A 89 19.67 12.68 4.32
C LEU A 89 19.92 11.63 5.41
N ALA A 90 20.18 12.06 6.64
CA ALA A 90 20.32 11.18 7.79
C ALA A 90 19.01 10.43 8.06
N LEU A 91 17.86 11.11 8.07
CA LEU A 91 16.55 10.47 8.20
C LEU A 91 16.36 9.39 7.12
N LYS A 92 16.63 9.72 5.86
CA LYS A 92 16.56 8.77 4.74
C LYS A 92 17.47 7.56 4.98
N SER A 93 18.73 7.78 5.31
CA SER A 93 19.68 6.69 5.57
C SER A 93 19.26 5.84 6.77
N THR A 94 18.77 6.45 7.85
CA THR A 94 18.26 5.76 9.04
C THR A 94 17.02 4.95 8.73
N ALA A 95 16.10 5.47 7.91
CA ALA A 95 14.90 4.76 7.50
C ALA A 95 15.24 3.47 6.74
N TYR A 96 16.21 3.49 5.83
CA TYR A 96 16.66 2.25 5.17
C TYR A 96 17.42 1.32 6.12
N ALA A 97 18.31 1.88 6.94
CA ALA A 97 19.20 1.08 7.78
C ALA A 97 18.48 0.35 8.92
N LEU A 98 17.34 0.86 9.39
CA LEU A 98 16.58 0.26 10.50
C LEU A 98 15.38 -0.56 10.04
N ALA A 99 14.89 -0.35 8.81
CA ALA A 99 13.78 -1.15 8.28
C ALA A 99 14.25 -2.57 7.96
N PHE A 100 13.36 -3.56 8.14
CA PHE A 100 13.62 -4.88 7.59
C PHE A 100 13.76 -4.83 6.06
N THR A 101 14.75 -5.56 5.54
CA THR A 101 14.92 -5.72 4.11
C THR A 101 13.72 -6.44 3.51
N ARG A 102 13.32 -5.98 2.34
CA ARG A 102 12.22 -6.56 1.57
C ARG A 102 12.70 -7.48 0.45
N THR A 103 14.00 -7.64 0.26
CA THR A 103 14.55 -8.56 -0.75
C THR A 103 14.33 -10.01 -0.28
N PRO A 104 13.59 -10.85 -1.04
CA PRO A 104 13.53 -12.27 -0.76
C PRO A 104 14.93 -12.89 -0.90
N GLY A 105 15.23 -13.94 -0.13
CA GLY A 105 16.47 -14.72 -0.25
C GLY A 105 16.50 -15.69 -1.44
N PHE A 106 15.47 -15.67 -2.29
CA PHE A 106 15.25 -16.58 -3.41
C PHE A 106 14.98 -15.81 -4.72
N GLN A 107 15.27 -16.41 -5.88
CA GLN A 107 15.02 -15.80 -7.19
C GLN A 107 13.53 -15.73 -7.49
N THR A 108 13.01 -14.57 -7.88
CA THR A 108 11.63 -14.41 -8.34
C THR A 108 11.41 -15.12 -9.68
N PRO A 109 10.36 -15.96 -9.83
CA PRO A 109 10.03 -16.59 -11.11
C PRO A 109 9.82 -15.56 -12.23
N SER A 110 10.32 -15.88 -13.43
CA SER A 110 10.39 -14.97 -14.58
C SER A 110 9.05 -14.60 -15.23
N GLU A 111 7.90 -14.93 -14.63
CA GLU A 111 6.57 -14.60 -15.19
C GLU A 111 6.08 -13.18 -14.87
N PHE A 112 6.70 -12.51 -13.88
CA PHE A 112 6.33 -11.17 -13.41
C PHE A 112 7.09 -9.94 -13.98
N PRO A 113 8.14 -10.05 -14.83
CA PRO A 113 8.77 -8.89 -15.48
C PRO A 113 7.86 -8.17 -16.49
N GLU A 114 6.86 -8.85 -17.05
CA GLU A 114 5.98 -8.26 -18.07
C GLU A 114 4.71 -7.71 -17.42
N ASN A 115 4.77 -6.43 -17.04
CA ASN A 115 3.63 -5.65 -16.55
C ASN A 115 3.04 -4.76 -17.67
N PRO A 116 2.05 -5.22 -18.46
CA PRO A 116 1.10 -4.31 -19.06
C PRO A 116 -0.02 -4.12 -18.04
N SER A 117 0.04 -3.00 -17.32
CA SER A 117 -0.95 -2.52 -16.36
C SER A 117 -2.32 -2.15 -16.97
N GLN A 118 -2.84 -2.93 -17.91
CA GLN A 118 -4.19 -2.80 -18.47
C GLN A 118 -4.82 -4.16 -18.68
N SER A 119 -5.73 -4.54 -17.79
CA SER A 119 -6.73 -5.53 -18.17
C SER A 119 -7.75 -4.87 -19.08
N SER A 120 -7.81 -5.30 -20.34
CA SER A 120 -8.80 -4.94 -21.36
C SER A 120 -10.24 -5.38 -21.05
N ARG A 121 -10.56 -5.76 -19.80
CA ARG A 121 -11.83 -6.42 -19.44
C ARG A 121 -12.74 -5.64 -18.48
N LEU A 122 -12.47 -4.36 -18.21
CA LEU A 122 -13.40 -3.52 -17.43
C LEU A 122 -13.84 -2.28 -18.21
N PRO A 123 -15.13 -2.15 -18.57
CA PRO A 123 -15.63 -0.96 -19.26
C PRO A 123 -15.51 0.31 -18.41
N ALA A 124 -15.29 1.45 -19.08
CA ALA A 124 -15.13 2.79 -18.49
C ALA A 124 -16.23 3.28 -17.51
N PRO A 125 -17.52 2.89 -17.63
CA PRO A 125 -18.59 3.41 -16.77
C PRO A 125 -18.43 3.05 -15.28
N PHE A 126 -17.76 1.94 -14.96
CA PHE A 126 -17.56 1.47 -13.59
C PHE A 126 -16.45 2.21 -12.84
N ARG A 127 -15.76 3.15 -13.50
CA ARG A 127 -14.62 3.89 -12.93
C ARG A 127 -15.02 5.26 -12.35
N LYS A 128 -16.20 5.78 -12.71
CA LYS A 128 -16.63 7.12 -12.28
C LYS A 128 -17.11 7.09 -10.82
N HIS A 129 -16.64 8.03 -10.01
CA HIS A 129 -16.97 8.20 -8.58
C HIS A 129 -16.48 7.09 -7.63
N VAL A 130 -15.61 6.18 -8.08
CA VAL A 130 -15.02 5.13 -7.24
C VAL A 130 -13.49 5.31 -7.22
N ARG A 131 -12.89 5.49 -6.05
CA ARG A 131 -11.42 5.66 -5.93
C ARG A 131 -10.67 4.38 -6.37
N PRO A 132 -9.45 4.46 -6.93
CA PRO A 132 -8.71 3.30 -7.45
C PRO A 132 -8.61 2.09 -6.49
N LYS A 133 -8.42 2.35 -5.18
CA LYS A 133 -8.44 1.31 -4.14
C LYS A 133 -9.78 0.55 -4.10
N LYS A 134 -10.89 1.28 -4.08
CA LYS A 134 -12.24 0.72 -4.03
C LYS A 134 -12.60 0.01 -5.35
N GLN A 135 -12.03 0.44 -6.48
CA GLN A 135 -12.15 -0.29 -7.76
C GLN A 135 -11.44 -1.64 -7.73
N HIS A 136 -10.22 -1.71 -7.16
CA HIS A 136 -9.49 -2.96 -6.99
C HIS A 136 -10.24 -3.94 -6.08
N GLU A 137 -10.75 -3.46 -4.95
CA GLU A 137 -11.56 -4.26 -4.01
C GLU A 137 -12.84 -4.80 -4.69
N ILE A 138 -13.60 -3.95 -5.38
CA ILE A 138 -14.81 -4.36 -6.11
C ILE A 138 -14.49 -5.42 -7.17
N ARG A 139 -13.40 -5.23 -7.91
CA ARG A 139 -12.99 -6.18 -8.95
C ARG A 139 -12.61 -7.53 -8.38
N ARG A 140 -11.70 -7.57 -7.40
CA ARG A 140 -11.23 -8.83 -6.80
C ARG A 140 -12.37 -9.59 -6.12
N LEU A 141 -13.23 -8.87 -5.41
CA LEU A 141 -14.38 -9.47 -4.75
C LEU A 141 -15.41 -9.97 -5.76
N GLY A 142 -15.72 -9.20 -6.80
CA GLY A 142 -16.60 -9.65 -7.87
C GLY A 142 -16.05 -10.86 -8.64
N GLU A 143 -14.76 -10.88 -8.98
CA GLU A 143 -14.10 -12.03 -9.65
C GLU A 143 -14.13 -13.28 -8.77
N LEU A 144 -13.92 -13.14 -7.46
CA LEU A 144 -14.05 -14.24 -6.50
C LEU A 144 -15.49 -14.77 -6.44
N VAL A 145 -16.47 -13.88 -6.31
CA VAL A 145 -17.90 -14.24 -6.29
C VAL A 145 -18.30 -14.94 -7.59
N LYS A 146 -17.77 -14.50 -8.74
CA LYS A 146 -18.01 -15.14 -10.03
C LYS A 146 -17.39 -16.54 -10.10
N LYS A 147 -16.15 -16.72 -9.66
CA LYS A 147 -15.52 -18.06 -9.57
C LYS A 147 -16.30 -18.99 -8.65
N LEU A 148 -16.76 -18.50 -7.50
CA LEU A 148 -17.59 -19.27 -6.58
C LEU A 148 -18.95 -19.59 -7.19
N SER A 149 -19.58 -18.65 -7.88
CA SER A 149 -20.82 -18.85 -8.64
C SER A 149 -20.67 -19.94 -9.70
N ASP A 150 -19.57 -19.93 -10.45
CA ASP A 150 -19.28 -20.92 -11.50
C ASP A 150 -19.00 -22.31 -10.90
N LEU A 151 -18.31 -22.38 -9.75
CA LEU A 151 -18.04 -23.63 -9.05
C LEU A 151 -19.27 -24.25 -8.37
N THR A 152 -20.18 -23.41 -7.87
CA THR A 152 -21.36 -23.85 -7.09
C THR A 152 -22.64 -23.94 -7.91
N GLY A 153 -22.65 -23.36 -9.11
CA GLY A 153 -23.86 -23.17 -9.92
C GLY A 153 -24.81 -22.10 -9.39
N CYS A 154 -24.46 -21.40 -8.30
CA CYS A 154 -25.32 -20.38 -7.69
C CYS A 154 -25.24 -19.06 -8.48
N THR A 155 -26.31 -18.69 -9.18
CA THR A 155 -26.37 -17.45 -10.00
C THR A 155 -27.02 -16.25 -9.31
N GLN A 156 -27.60 -16.47 -8.12
CA GLN A 156 -28.28 -15.46 -7.32
C GLN A 156 -27.35 -14.98 -6.19
N VAL A 157 -27.14 -13.68 -6.11
CA VAL A 157 -26.28 -13.04 -5.11
C VAL A 157 -27.09 -12.00 -4.34
N VAL A 158 -26.97 -11.99 -3.02
CA VAL A 158 -27.55 -10.94 -2.17
C VAL A 158 -26.42 -10.12 -1.57
N ASP A 159 -26.44 -8.81 -1.80
CA ASP A 159 -25.45 -7.85 -1.30
C ASP A 159 -26.07 -7.03 -0.17
N VAL A 160 -25.64 -7.26 1.07
CA VAL A 160 -26.20 -6.64 2.27
C VAL A 160 -25.27 -5.52 2.75
N GLY A 161 -25.81 -4.31 2.91
CA GLY A 161 -25.00 -3.11 3.18
C GLY A 161 -24.31 -2.58 1.92
N SER A 162 -25.03 -2.66 0.79
CA SER A 162 -24.50 -2.35 -0.56
C SER A 162 -24.07 -0.88 -0.74
N GLY A 163 -24.46 0.01 0.19
CA GLY A 163 -24.19 1.44 0.13
C GLY A 163 -24.74 2.05 -1.16
N GLN A 164 -23.86 2.58 -2.00
CA GLN A 164 -24.23 3.16 -3.30
C GLN A 164 -24.34 2.13 -4.44
N GLY A 165 -24.23 0.82 -4.15
CA GLY A 165 -24.46 -0.26 -5.11
C GLY A 165 -23.34 -0.48 -6.15
N HIS A 166 -22.10 -0.06 -5.89
CA HIS A 166 -21.00 -0.17 -6.87
C HIS A 166 -20.56 -1.62 -7.13
N LEU A 167 -20.43 -2.43 -6.07
CA LEU A 167 -20.12 -3.86 -6.19
C LEU A 167 -21.29 -4.61 -6.83
N SER A 168 -22.51 -4.31 -6.41
CA SER A 168 -23.72 -4.93 -6.93
C SER A 168 -23.92 -4.65 -8.42
N ARG A 169 -23.69 -3.40 -8.86
CA ARG A 169 -23.66 -3.04 -10.29
C ARG A 169 -22.55 -3.75 -11.05
N PHE A 170 -21.36 -3.88 -10.47
CA PHE A 170 -20.26 -4.61 -11.11
C PHE A 170 -20.56 -6.11 -11.27
N MET A 171 -21.09 -6.75 -10.23
CA MET A 171 -21.48 -8.17 -10.28
C MET A 171 -22.63 -8.42 -11.26
N SER A 172 -23.62 -7.51 -11.31
CA SER A 172 -24.76 -7.67 -12.19
C SER A 172 -24.44 -7.36 -13.65
N LEU A 173 -23.89 -6.17 -13.92
CA LEU A 173 -23.68 -5.66 -15.28
C LEU A 173 -22.32 -6.07 -15.86
N GLY A 174 -21.31 -6.24 -15.00
CA GLY A 174 -19.95 -6.62 -15.42
C GLY A 174 -19.72 -8.13 -15.47
N LEU A 175 -20.44 -8.92 -14.65
CA LEU A 175 -20.22 -10.37 -14.51
C LEU A 175 -21.46 -11.22 -14.80
N GLY A 176 -22.60 -10.59 -15.11
CA GLY A 176 -23.83 -11.27 -15.54
C GLY A 176 -24.57 -12.02 -14.44
N LEU A 177 -24.32 -11.71 -13.16
CA LEU A 177 -24.98 -12.36 -12.03
C LEU A 177 -26.32 -11.70 -11.69
N LYS A 178 -27.28 -12.46 -11.14
CA LYS A 178 -28.54 -11.91 -10.64
C LYS A 178 -28.32 -11.43 -9.21
N VAL A 179 -28.16 -10.12 -9.04
CA VAL A 179 -27.82 -9.51 -7.75
C VAL A 179 -29.04 -8.78 -7.17
N LYS A 180 -29.32 -8.99 -5.89
CA LYS A 180 -30.25 -8.18 -5.10
C LYS A 180 -29.48 -7.44 -4.02
N SER A 181 -29.61 -6.12 -4.00
CA SER A 181 -28.93 -5.26 -3.02
C SER A 181 -29.87 -4.84 -1.91
N ILE A 182 -29.40 -4.85 -0.66
CA ILE A 182 -30.14 -4.42 0.52
C ILE A 182 -29.33 -3.32 1.21
N GLU A 183 -29.97 -2.19 1.52
CA GLU A 183 -29.36 -1.06 2.21
C GLU A 183 -30.36 -0.45 3.20
N GLY A 184 -29.87 -0.03 4.37
CA GLY A 184 -30.68 0.50 5.47
C GLY A 184 -30.77 2.03 5.48
N ASP A 185 -29.84 2.74 4.84
CA ASP A 185 -29.91 4.20 4.69
C ASP A 185 -30.63 4.61 3.40
N GLN A 186 -31.81 5.22 3.56
CA GLN A 186 -32.65 5.71 2.46
C GLN A 186 -31.92 6.67 1.51
N ARG A 187 -30.97 7.49 2.01
CA ARG A 187 -30.21 8.43 1.17
C ARG A 187 -29.23 7.70 0.24
N LEU A 188 -28.67 6.58 0.71
CA LEU A 188 -27.78 5.74 -0.08
C LEU A 188 -28.55 4.95 -1.12
N VAL A 189 -29.77 4.50 -0.78
CA VAL A 189 -30.72 3.86 -1.70
C VAL A 189 -31.11 4.83 -2.83
N GLU A 190 -31.52 6.05 -2.51
CA GLU A 190 -31.88 7.07 -3.50
C GLU A 190 -30.70 7.41 -4.43
N ARG A 191 -29.49 7.51 -3.86
CA ARG A 191 -28.27 7.76 -4.65
C ARG A 191 -27.91 6.57 -5.54
N ALA A 192 -28.08 5.33 -5.06
CA ALA A 192 -27.88 4.13 -5.86
C ALA A 192 -28.87 4.08 -7.03
N GLN A 193 -30.16 4.35 -6.78
CA GLN A 193 -31.20 4.40 -7.81
C GLN A 193 -30.94 5.50 -8.84
N HIS A 194 -30.48 6.68 -8.40
CA HIS A 194 -30.11 7.76 -9.32
C HIS A 194 -28.92 7.38 -10.20
N LEU A 195 -27.89 6.74 -9.61
CA LEU A 195 -26.75 6.20 -10.36
C LEU A 195 -27.19 5.10 -11.33
N ASP A 196 -28.14 4.25 -10.96
CA ASP A 196 -28.68 3.20 -11.83
C ASP A 196 -29.44 3.80 -13.04
N GLN A 197 -30.20 4.88 -12.83
CA GLN A 197 -30.92 5.61 -13.88
C GLN A 197 -29.96 6.35 -14.82
N GLU A 198 -28.93 7.00 -14.29
CA GLU A 198 -27.89 7.69 -15.05
C GLU A 198 -27.06 6.70 -15.90
N LEU A 199 -26.81 5.50 -15.36
CA LEU A 199 -26.06 4.43 -16.03
C LEU A 199 -26.80 3.88 -17.28
N LEU A 200 -28.14 3.82 -17.25
CA LEU A 200 -28.97 3.35 -18.37
C LEU A 200 -29.04 4.37 -19.53
N GLN A 201 -28.93 5.67 -19.23
CA GLN A 201 -29.03 6.74 -20.22
C GLN A 201 -27.70 7.09 -20.89
N THR A 202 -26.57 6.74 -20.26
CA THR A 202 -25.22 7.15 -20.72
C THR A 202 -24.59 6.21 -21.77
N LEU A 203 -25.33 5.23 -22.31
CA LEU A 203 -24.85 4.28 -23.32
C LEU A 203 -24.81 4.81 -24.78
N LYS A 204 -24.94 6.13 -25.00
CA LYS A 204 -24.66 6.76 -26.30
C LYS A 204 -23.86 8.05 -26.12
N LYS A 205 -22.61 8.00 -26.60
CA LYS A 205 -21.66 9.10 -26.90
C LYS A 205 -20.55 9.31 -25.86
N GLU A 206 -19.33 8.97 -26.26
CA GLU A 206 -18.09 9.37 -25.59
C GLU A 206 -17.26 10.28 -26.54
N GLU A 207 -16.74 11.40 -26.01
CA GLU A 207 -15.29 11.67 -26.00
C GLU A 207 -14.90 12.99 -25.29
N LYS A 208 -13.80 12.91 -24.53
CA LYS A 208 -12.76 13.91 -24.15
C LYS A 208 -13.11 15.12 -23.28
N ARG A 209 -12.45 15.22 -22.10
CA ARG A 209 -11.35 16.20 -21.83
C ARG A 209 -10.69 16.06 -20.44
N ASN A 210 -9.43 16.47 -20.42
CA ASN A 210 -8.47 16.65 -19.30
C ASN A 210 -8.90 17.76 -18.32
N PRO A 211 -8.37 17.79 -17.08
CA PRO A 211 -7.97 19.09 -16.53
C PRO A 211 -6.63 19.08 -15.77
N GLN A 212 -5.81 20.09 -16.06
CA GLN A 212 -4.80 20.64 -15.15
C GLN A 212 -5.44 21.73 -14.29
N ALA A 213 -5.03 21.78 -13.01
CA ALA A 213 -4.53 22.96 -12.28
C ALA A 213 -4.96 22.98 -10.81
N HIS A 214 -4.07 22.56 -9.91
CA HIS A 214 -3.78 23.20 -8.60
C HIS A 214 -2.39 22.75 -8.10
N GLN A 215 -1.35 23.05 -8.88
CA GLN A 215 -0.06 22.34 -8.83
C GLN A 215 0.85 22.67 -7.63
N ALA A 216 0.70 23.82 -6.97
CA ALA A 216 1.68 24.25 -5.94
C ALA A 216 1.37 23.70 -4.53
N GLN A 217 0.10 23.65 -4.13
CA GLN A 217 -0.29 23.14 -2.81
C GLN A 217 -0.35 21.62 -2.78
N GLU A 218 -0.74 20.97 -3.89
CA GLU A 218 -0.73 19.51 -4.05
C GLU A 218 0.68 18.93 -3.88
N ASN A 219 1.71 19.57 -4.45
CA ASN A 219 3.09 19.10 -4.35
C ASN A 219 3.61 19.13 -2.89
N ARG A 220 3.25 20.14 -2.10
CA ARG A 220 3.63 20.23 -0.68
C ARG A 220 2.94 19.17 0.18
N VAL A 221 1.65 18.90 -0.10
CA VAL A 221 0.91 17.80 0.55
C VAL A 221 1.61 16.48 0.22
N VAL A 222 1.86 16.20 -1.06
CA VAL A 222 2.51 14.96 -1.48
C VAL A 222 3.91 14.83 -0.90
N ALA A 223 4.70 15.92 -0.85
CA ALA A 223 6.01 15.94 -0.24
C ALA A 223 5.97 15.64 1.26
N PHE A 224 5.08 16.29 2.01
CA PHE A 224 4.92 16.06 3.45
C PHE A 224 4.54 14.61 3.75
N PHE A 225 3.55 14.07 3.06
CA PHE A 225 3.13 12.68 3.27
C PHE A 225 4.13 11.66 2.71
N SER A 226 5.01 12.06 1.79
CA SER A 226 6.15 11.22 1.38
C SER A 226 7.19 11.04 2.50
N LEU A 227 7.31 11.98 3.44
CA LEU A 227 8.11 11.78 4.65
C LEU A 227 7.49 10.72 5.57
N ALA A 228 6.16 10.70 5.68
CA ALA A 228 5.46 9.63 6.40
C ALA A 228 5.63 8.27 5.69
N LEU A 229 5.60 8.23 4.36
CA LEU A 229 5.89 7.02 3.58
C LEU A 229 7.33 6.52 3.77
N LEU A 230 8.30 7.42 3.89
CA LEU A 230 9.69 7.08 4.20
C LEU A 230 9.82 6.42 5.59
N LEU A 231 9.02 6.85 6.57
CA LEU A 231 8.99 6.30 7.93
C LEU A 231 8.12 5.05 8.09
N ALA A 232 7.18 4.80 7.17
CA ALA A 232 6.24 3.68 7.27
C ALA A 232 6.92 2.30 7.44
N PRO A 233 8.04 1.96 6.76
CA PRO A 233 8.76 0.70 6.98
C PRO A 233 9.30 0.54 8.42
N LEU A 234 9.62 1.63 9.12
CA LEU A 234 10.09 1.57 10.51
C LEU A 234 8.94 1.20 11.45
N VAL A 235 7.76 1.77 11.23
CA VAL A 235 6.54 1.42 11.98
C VAL A 235 6.19 -0.05 11.76
N GLU A 236 6.22 -0.50 10.51
CA GLU A 236 6.00 -1.91 10.15
C GLU A 236 7.02 -2.83 10.85
N THR A 237 8.31 -2.49 10.79
CA THR A 237 9.40 -3.24 11.45
C THR A 237 9.18 -3.32 12.96
N LEU A 238 8.79 -2.22 13.60
CA LEU A 238 8.55 -2.18 15.04
C LEU A 238 7.35 -3.06 15.43
N ILE A 239 6.25 -3.01 14.68
CA ILE A 239 5.07 -3.86 14.92
C ILE A 239 5.43 -5.34 14.73
N LEU A 240 6.18 -5.67 13.67
CA LEU A 240 6.59 -7.04 13.41
C LEU A 240 7.53 -7.57 14.50
N LEU A 241 8.46 -6.74 14.99
CA LEU A 241 9.32 -7.07 16.13
C LEU A 241 8.52 -7.30 17.40
N ASP A 242 7.56 -6.43 17.72
CA ASP A 242 6.69 -6.58 18.89
C ASP A 242 5.97 -7.92 18.87
N ARG A 243 5.33 -8.27 17.74
CA ARG A 243 4.63 -9.55 17.59
C ARG A 243 5.56 -10.75 17.64
N LEU A 244 6.75 -10.64 17.04
CA LEU A 244 7.76 -11.69 17.07
C LEU A 244 8.24 -11.94 18.51
N LEU A 245 8.64 -10.90 19.23
CA LEU A 245 9.12 -11.00 20.61
C LEU A 245 8.04 -11.58 21.53
N TYR A 246 6.79 -11.10 21.41
CA TYR A 246 5.68 -11.63 22.18
C TYR A 246 5.51 -13.15 22.00
N LEU A 247 5.54 -13.64 20.75
CA LEU A 247 5.41 -15.08 20.49
C LEU A 247 6.58 -15.89 21.06
N GLN A 248 7.80 -15.35 21.01
CA GLN A 248 8.97 -16.00 21.62
C GLN A 248 8.86 -16.05 23.15
N GLU A 249 8.37 -14.99 23.78
CA GLU A 249 8.11 -14.93 25.23
C GLU A 249 7.05 -15.95 25.66
N GLN A 250 6.05 -16.22 24.81
CA GLN A 250 5.06 -17.28 25.02
C GLN A 250 5.60 -18.70 24.75
N GLY A 251 6.90 -18.84 24.45
CA GLY A 251 7.55 -20.14 24.22
C GLY A 251 7.35 -20.72 22.83
N PHE A 252 6.87 -19.94 21.85
CA PHE A 252 6.81 -20.38 20.46
C PHE A 252 8.14 -20.15 19.73
N HIS A 253 8.50 -21.08 18.86
CA HIS A 253 9.54 -20.84 17.87
C HIS A 253 8.94 -19.94 16.79
N SER A 254 9.51 -18.76 16.56
CA SER A 254 8.96 -17.81 15.59
C SER A 254 10.03 -17.06 14.80
N GLU A 255 9.70 -16.77 13.54
CA GLU A 255 10.57 -16.11 12.56
C GLU A 255 9.78 -15.23 11.60
N LEU A 256 10.45 -14.21 11.03
CA LEU A 256 9.92 -13.32 10.01
C LEU A 256 10.56 -13.63 8.65
N LEU A 257 9.73 -13.77 7.62
CA LEU A 257 10.15 -14.20 6.28
C LEU A 257 9.62 -13.25 5.21
N PRO A 258 10.47 -12.70 4.33
CA PRO A 258 10.02 -12.04 3.12
C PRO A 258 9.61 -13.09 2.08
N ILE A 259 8.30 -13.32 1.91
CA ILE A 259 7.77 -14.37 1.00
C ILE A 259 7.33 -13.79 -0.35
N PHE A 260 6.90 -12.53 -0.40
CA PHE A 260 6.39 -11.92 -1.63
C PHE A 260 7.41 -11.00 -2.31
N SER A 261 7.34 -10.85 -3.65
CA SER A 261 8.06 -9.77 -4.33
C SER A 261 7.55 -8.42 -3.81
N PRO A 262 8.44 -7.53 -3.36
CA PRO A 262 8.06 -6.20 -2.90
C PRO A 262 7.54 -5.29 -4.01
N GLU A 263 7.81 -5.59 -5.29
CA GLU A 263 7.24 -4.85 -6.42
C GLU A 263 5.74 -5.10 -6.59
N LEU A 264 5.27 -6.30 -6.22
CA LEU A 264 3.87 -6.73 -6.38
C LEU A 264 3.06 -6.56 -5.09
N SER A 265 3.65 -6.90 -3.95
CA SER A 265 3.04 -6.73 -2.63
C SER A 265 4.04 -6.03 -1.71
N PRO A 266 3.88 -4.71 -1.48
CA PRO A 266 4.75 -3.96 -0.58
C PRO A 266 4.76 -4.49 0.86
N ARG A 267 3.75 -5.28 1.25
CA ARG A 267 3.68 -6.01 2.53
C ARG A 267 4.12 -7.45 2.29
N ASN A 268 5.43 -7.68 2.30
CA ASN A 268 5.98 -8.97 1.92
C ASN A 268 6.50 -9.83 3.07
N LEU A 269 6.46 -9.33 4.31
CA LEU A 269 6.91 -10.05 5.49
C LEU A 269 5.79 -10.88 6.13
N VAL A 270 6.10 -12.14 6.46
CA VAL A 270 5.22 -13.10 7.12
C VAL A 270 5.84 -13.53 8.44
N LEU A 271 5.06 -13.45 9.52
CA LEU A 271 5.43 -13.96 10.84
C LEU A 271 4.95 -15.41 10.97
N VAL A 272 5.89 -16.34 11.12
CA VAL A 272 5.62 -17.75 11.33
C VAL A 272 5.88 -18.09 12.80
N ALA A 273 5.00 -18.87 13.42
CA ALA A 273 5.18 -19.34 14.79
C ALA A 273 4.70 -20.79 14.97
N THR A 274 5.50 -21.61 15.64
CA THR A 274 5.25 -23.03 15.84
C THR A 274 5.57 -23.48 17.26
N LYS A 275 4.92 -24.57 17.69
CA LYS A 275 5.18 -25.23 18.98
C LYS A 275 6.39 -26.17 18.96
N ARG A 276 6.95 -26.45 17.77
CA ARG A 276 8.14 -27.30 17.57
C ARG A 276 9.22 -26.51 16.82
N PRO A 277 10.52 -26.83 16.98
CA PRO A 277 11.59 -26.16 16.28
C PRO A 277 11.39 -26.16 14.76
N LEU A 278 11.61 -25.01 14.13
CA LEU A 278 11.34 -24.76 12.70
C LEU A 278 12.39 -25.36 11.74
N GLY A 279 13.50 -25.89 12.27
CA GLY A 279 14.69 -26.25 11.47
C GLY A 279 14.44 -27.21 10.31
N GLN A 280 13.49 -28.15 10.42
CA GLN A 280 13.17 -29.08 9.32
C GLN A 280 12.19 -28.50 8.27
N ALA A 281 11.42 -27.47 8.60
CA ALA A 281 10.44 -26.88 7.69
C ALA A 281 11.06 -25.80 6.78
N PHE A 282 12.09 -25.09 7.27
CA PHE A 282 12.78 -24.07 6.48
C PHE A 282 13.83 -24.63 5.52
N SER A 283 14.46 -25.76 5.85
CA SER A 283 15.37 -26.44 4.91
C SER A 283 14.65 -26.87 3.62
N VAL A 284 13.35 -27.20 3.70
CA VAL A 284 12.53 -27.59 2.53
C VAL A 284 12.26 -26.39 1.61
N LEU A 285 11.99 -25.21 2.18
CA LEU A 285 11.79 -23.96 1.44
C LEU A 285 13.07 -23.43 0.79
N GLU A 286 14.25 -23.91 1.22
CA GLU A 286 15.54 -23.59 0.60
C GLU A 286 15.93 -24.55 -0.53
N THR A 287 15.32 -25.75 -0.58
CA THR A 287 15.67 -26.80 -1.55
C THR A 287 14.71 -26.96 -2.73
N GLU A 288 13.55 -26.30 -2.74
CA GLU A 288 12.58 -26.43 -3.84
C GLU A 288 12.99 -25.72 -5.15
N ASP A 289 14.12 -24.99 -5.17
CA ASP A 289 14.63 -24.28 -6.37
C ASP A 289 16.10 -24.62 -6.71
N SER A 290 16.51 -25.90 -6.58
CA SER A 290 17.74 -26.42 -7.23
C SER A 290 17.43 -27.11 -8.56
#